data_AF-A0A6L4ZQ62-F1
#
_entry.id   AF-A0A6L4ZQ62-F1
#
_cell.length_a   1.000
_cell.length_b   1.000
_cell.length_c   1.000
_cell.angle_alpha   90.00
_cell.angle_beta   90.00
_cell.angle_gamma   90.00
#
_symmetry.space_group_name_H-M   'P 1'
#
loop_
_entity.id
_entity.type
_entity.pdbx_description
1 polymer ?
#
loop_
_entity_poly.entity_id
_entity_poly.type
_entity_poly.pdbx_seq_one_letter_code
_entity_poly.pdbx_strand_id
1 'polypeptide(L)' 'MGIDVMGYASQGRPMDDVQCVRCSACVVSCPMDVLSFGRVNKNHPHDLQSKLYQLNRK' A
#
# COMPACT_ATOMS: atom_id res chain seq x y z
N MET A 1 -15.05 0.06 -12.00
CA MET A 1 -14.25 -0.79 -11.08
C MET A 1 -13.55 0.14 -10.11
N GLY A 2 -13.55 -0.18 -8.82
CA GLY A 2 -12.97 0.67 -7.77
C GLY A 2 -12.18 -0.18 -6.78
N ILE A 3 -11.27 0.46 -6.07
CA ILE A 3 -10.43 -0.21 -5.07
C ILE A 3 -11.20 -0.24 -3.74
N ASP A 4 -11.31 -1.40 -3.10
CA ASP A 4 -11.95 -1.52 -1.79
C ASP A 4 -11.00 -1.09 -0.66
N VAL A 5 -10.78 0.22 -0.54
CA VAL A 5 -9.91 0.82 0.47
C VAL A 5 -10.30 0.39 1.89
N MET A 6 -11.60 0.26 2.18
CA MET A 6 -12.08 -0.06 3.52
C MET A 6 -11.86 -1.53 3.88
N GLY A 7 -11.97 -2.45 2.91
CA GLY A 7 -11.60 -3.85 3.09
C GLY A 7 -10.14 -4.02 3.49
N TYR A 8 -9.21 -3.31 2.83
CA TYR A 8 -7.80 -3.31 3.22
C TYR A 8 -7.57 -2.78 4.63
N ALA A 9 -8.20 -1.64 4.96
CA ALA A 9 -8.07 -0.98 6.25
C ALA A 9 -8.55 -1.88 7.40
N SER A 10 -9.74 -2.46 7.27
CA SER A 10 -10.34 -3.31 8.31
C SER A 10 -9.57 -4.60 8.55
N GLN A 11 -8.85 -5.10 7.53
CA GLN A 11 -8.00 -6.28 7.62
C GLN A 11 -6.57 -5.98 8.08
N GLY A 12 -6.20 -4.69 8.23
CA GLY A 12 -4.81 -4.29 8.51
C GLY A 12 -3.82 -4.72 7.42
N ARG A 13 -4.31 -4.94 6.19
CA ARG A 13 -3.47 -5.38 5.07
C ARG A 13 -2.89 -4.18 4.34
N PRO A 14 -1.62 -4.25 3.90
CA PRO A 14 -1.05 -3.22 3.04
C PRO A 14 -1.79 -3.18 1.70
N MET A 15 -1.87 -1.98 1.11
CA MET A 15 -2.39 -1.78 -0.25
C MET A 15 -1.44 -2.44 -1.27
N ASP A 16 -1.91 -3.53 -1.88
CA ASP A 16 -1.20 -4.31 -2.90
C ASP A 16 -1.89 -4.32 -4.28
N ASP A 17 -2.98 -3.55 -4.44
CA ASP A 17 -3.72 -3.43 -5.70
C ASP A 17 -2.87 -2.71 -6.77
N VAL A 18 -2.77 -3.30 -7.96
CA VAL A 18 -2.01 -2.78 -9.11
C VAL A 18 -2.57 -1.46 -9.68
N GLN A 19 -3.83 -1.15 -9.44
CA GLN A 19 -4.46 0.11 -9.83
C GLN A 19 -4.17 1.23 -8.83
N CYS A 20 -3.66 0.91 -7.63
CA CYS A 20 -3.27 1.90 -6.64
C CYS A 20 -1.97 2.60 -7.05
N VAL A 21 -2.08 3.80 -7.61
CA VAL A 21 -0.91 4.65 -7.96
C VAL A 21 -0.29 5.37 -6.75
N ARG A 22 -0.72 5.05 -5.53
CA ARG A 22 -0.24 5.66 -4.27
C ARG A 22 -0.39 7.19 -4.23
N CYS A 23 -1.52 7.70 -4.71
CA CYS A 23 -1.81 9.14 -4.83
C CYS A 23 -2.18 9.87 -3.53
N SER A 24 -2.10 9.22 -2.37
CA SER A 24 -2.50 9.72 -1.03
C SER A 24 -3.98 10.07 -0.81
N ALA A 25 -4.85 10.01 -1.83
CA ALA A 25 -6.26 10.40 -1.71
C ALA A 25 -6.99 9.70 -0.54
N CYS A 26 -6.85 8.38 -0.42
CA CYS A 26 -7.48 7.60 0.65
C CYS A 26 -6.97 7.94 2.05
N VAL A 27 -5.69 8.31 2.18
CA VAL A 27 -5.09 8.73 3.45
C VAL A 27 -5.67 10.07 3.86
N VAL A 28 -5.70 11.05 2.94
CA VAL A 28 -6.23 12.40 3.20
C VAL A 28 -7.73 12.37 3.51
N SER A 29 -8.48 11.49 2.85
CA SER A 29 -9.94 11.41 3.05
C SER A 29 -10.35 10.60 4.29
N CYS A 30 -9.43 9.92 4.98
CA CYS A 30 -9.80 9.00 6.04
C CYS A 30 -10.19 9.76 7.33
N PRO A 31 -11.47 9.76 7.73
CA PRO A 31 -11.91 10.55 8.89
C PRO A 31 -11.43 9.98 10.23
N MET A 32 -11.07 8.70 10.25
CA MET A 32 -10.62 7.99 11.45
C MET A 32 -9.08 7.96 11.55
N ASP A 33 -8.37 8.50 10.56
CA ASP A 33 -6.90 8.56 10.50
C ASP A 33 -6.20 7.19 10.70
N VAL A 34 -6.83 6.11 10.21
CA VAL A 34 -6.30 4.74 10.35
C VAL A 34 -5.40 4.33 9.19
N LEU A 35 -5.36 5.13 8.12
CA LEU A 35 -4.58 4.87 6.92
C LEU A 35 -3.31 5.71 6.91
N SER A 36 -2.19 5.10 6.57
CA SER A 36 -0.91 5.79 6.44
C SER A 36 -0.01 5.13 5.40
N PHE A 37 1.00 5.84 4.93
CA PHE A 37 2.04 5.22 4.10
C PHE A 37 3.01 4.43 4.98
N GLY A 38 3.05 3.13 4.74
CA GLY A 38 4.05 2.24 5.32
C GLY A 38 5.45 2.50 4.76
N ARG A 39 6.47 2.28 5.58
CA ARG A 39 7.87 2.22 5.14
C ARG A 39 8.16 0.84 4.55
N VAL A 40 8.81 0.81 3.39
CA VAL A 40 9.27 -0.43 2.78
C VAL A 40 10.49 -0.93 3.54
N ASN A 41 10.27 -1.84 4.49
CA ASN A 41 11.36 -2.55 5.16
C ASN A 41 11.70 -3.81 4.36
N LYS A 42 12.99 -4.09 4.17
CA LYS A 42 13.51 -5.22 3.38
C LYS A 42 13.03 -6.61 3.87
N ASN A 43 12.37 -6.68 5.03
CA ASN A 43 12.00 -7.89 5.74
C ASN A 43 10.48 -8.16 5.77
N HIS A 44 9.64 -7.39 5.07
CA HIS A 44 8.20 -7.71 5.02
C HIS A 44 7.91 -8.90 4.10
N PRO A 45 7.14 -9.90 4.55
CA PRO A 45 6.88 -11.12 3.78
C PRO A 45 6.11 -10.90 2.47
N HIS A 46 5.44 -9.77 2.28
CA HIS A 46 4.68 -9.43 1.06
C HIS A 46 5.41 -8.49 0.09
N ASP A 47 6.70 -8.22 0.30
CA ASP A 47 7.46 -7.20 -0.43
C ASP A 47 8.26 -7.73 -1.65
N LEU A 48 7.90 -8.89 -2.22
CA LEU A 48 8.62 -9.44 -3.40
C LEU A 48 8.68 -8.42 -4.55
N GLN A 49 7.61 -7.64 -4.74
CA GLN A 49 7.54 -6.57 -5.74
C GLN A 49 8.57 -5.46 -5.48
N SER A 50 8.81 -5.09 -4.22
CA SER A 50 9.80 -4.05 -3.89
C SER A 50 11.23 -4.55 -4.05
N LYS A 51 11.48 -5.87 -3.90
CA LYS A 51 12.77 -6.50 -4.20
C LYS A 51 13.07 -6.46 -5.71
N LEU A 52 12.07 -6.80 -6.54
CA LEU A 52 12.18 -6.68 -8.01
C LEU A 52 12.35 -5.23 -8.45
N TYR A 53 11.58 -4.29 -7.91
CA TYR A 53 11.74 -2.85 -8.20
C TYR A 53 13.14 -2.33 -7.81
N GLN A 54 13.68 -2.75 -6.67
CA GLN A 54 15.04 -2.38 -6.24
C GLN A 54 16.13 -3.02 -7.12
N LEU A 55 15.94 -4.26 -7.56
CA LEU A 55 16.89 -4.97 -8.43
C LEU A 55 16.94 -4.37 -9.84
N ASN A 56 15.80 -3.91 -10.38
CA ASN A 56 15.71 -3.24 -11.69
C ASN A 56 16.12 -1.76 -11.65
N ARG A 57 16.48 -1.20 -10.49
CA ARG A 57 16.98 0.18 -10.33
C ARG A 57 18.51 0.28 -10.40
N LYS A 58 19.20 -0.81 -10.74
CA LYS A 58 20.64 -0.84 -11.02
C LYS A 58 20.89 -0.73 -12.52
#